data_AF-A0A0F9QN18-F1
#
_entry.id   AF-A0A0F9QN18-F1
#
_cell.length_a   1.000
_cell.length_b   1.000
_cell.length_c   1.000
_cell.angle_alpha   90.00
_cell.angle_beta   90.00
_cell.angle_gamma   90.00
#
_symmetry.space_group_name_H-M   'P 1'
#
loop_
_entity.id
_entity.type
_entity.pdbx_description
1 polymer ?
#
loop_
_entity_poly.entity_id
_entity_poly.type
_entity_poly.pdbx_seq_one_letter_code
_entity_poly.pdbx_strand_id
1 'polypeptide(L)'
;MKNYYFTFGQNHWNSDGVPMKNFWVRVVATDYEIARQIFVDKFTSQKMESPDKFSFQYEEKDFSSEFFPQGEYAVFEEKININ
;
A
#
# COMPACT_ATOMS: atom_id res chain seq x y z
N MET A 1 -10.41 10.01 -9.01
CA MET A 1 -9.55 9.02 -8.33
C MET A 1 -9.92 8.97 -6.86
N LYS A 2 -9.54 7.90 -6.17
CA LYS A 2 -9.80 7.62 -4.75
C LYS A 2 -8.50 7.15 -4.10
N ASN A 3 -8.38 7.31 -2.78
CA ASN A 3 -7.29 6.72 -2.01
C ASN A 3 -7.64 5.30 -1.59
N TYR A 4 -6.65 4.43 -1.69
CA TYR A 4 -6.67 3.07 -1.18
C TYR A 4 -5.45 2.85 -0.30
N TYR A 5 -5.65 2.17 0.83
CA TYR A 5 -4.65 2.03 1.87
C TYR A 5 -4.27 0.57 2.07
N PHE A 6 -2.99 0.25 1.92
CA PHE A 6 -2.44 -1.09 2.10
C PHE A 6 -1.69 -1.17 3.42
N THR A 7 -2.06 -2.14 4.25
CA THR A 7 -1.52 -2.34 5.59
C THR A 7 -0.81 -3.69 5.70
N PHE A 8 -0.04 -3.88 6.77
CA PHE A 8 0.87 -5.01 6.90
C PHE A 8 0.68 -5.76 8.22
N GLY A 9 0.92 -7.08 8.19
CA GLY A 9 0.88 -7.91 9.38
C GLY A 9 2.10 -7.72 10.29
N GLN A 10 2.03 -8.25 11.52
CA GLN A 10 3.07 -8.09 12.55
C GLN A 10 4.47 -8.57 12.12
N ASN A 11 4.52 -9.59 11.24
CA ASN A 11 5.76 -10.21 10.77
C ASN A 11 6.11 -9.79 9.33
N HIS A 12 5.54 -8.70 8.82
CA HIS A 12 5.89 -8.20 7.49
C HIS A 12 7.09 -7.27 7.60
N TRP A 13 8.16 -7.64 6.91
CA TRP A 13 9.39 -6.87 6.79
C TRP A 13 9.67 -6.62 5.31
N ASN A 14 10.19 -5.43 5.00
CA ASN A 14 10.69 -5.15 3.67
C ASN A 14 12.15 -5.61 3.51
N SER A 15 12.67 -5.58 2.28
CA SER A 15 14.04 -5.98 1.93
C SER A 15 15.12 -5.10 2.55
N ASP A 16 14.77 -3.90 3.02
CA ASP A 16 15.67 -2.99 3.74
C ASP A 16 15.69 -3.28 5.26
N GLY A 17 14.95 -4.29 5.73
CA GLY A 17 14.88 -4.65 7.15
C GLY A 17 13.96 -3.75 7.97
N VAL A 18 12.99 -3.08 7.35
CA VAL A 18 12.00 -2.25 8.06
C VAL A 18 10.77 -3.08 8.45
N PRO A 19 10.34 -3.08 9.72
CA PRO A 19 9.09 -3.72 10.14
C PRO A 19 7.89 -2.88 9.70
N MET A 20 7.09 -3.40 8.76
CA MET A 20 6.04 -2.64 8.08
C MET A 20 4.73 -2.49 8.87
N LYS A 21 4.57 -3.22 9.99
CA LYS A 21 3.33 -3.27 10.77
C LYS A 21 2.81 -1.92 11.30
N ASN A 22 3.69 -0.93 11.45
CA ASN A 22 3.36 0.38 11.99
C ASN A 22 3.14 1.44 10.89
N PHE A 23 3.16 1.02 9.63
CA PHE A 23 3.04 1.88 8.46
C PHE A 23 1.86 1.45 7.58
N TRP A 24 1.46 2.35 6.67
CA TRP A 24 0.65 2.01 5.51
C TRP A 24 1.28 2.51 4.22
N VAL A 25 0.84 1.98 3.09
CA VAL A 25 1.12 2.52 1.75
C VAL A 25 -0.20 3.00 1.15
N ARG A 26 -0.20 4.22 0.59
CA ARG A 26 -1.38 4.78 -0.07
C ARG A 26 -1.24 4.69 -1.58
N VAL A 27 -2.31 4.30 -2.26
CA VAL A 27 -2.41 4.33 -3.71
C VAL A 27 -3.61 5.16 -4.13
N VAL A 28 -3.38 6.12 -5.03
CA VAL A 28 -4.42 6.93 -5.66
C VAL A 28 -4.78 6.29 -7.00
N ALA A 29 -6.00 5.76 -7.11
CA ALA A 29 -6.45 5.07 -8.32
C ALA A 29 -7.96 5.26 -8.57
N THR A 30 -8.42 4.89 -9.74
CA THR A 30 -9.83 4.92 -10.14
C THR A 30 -10.66 3.86 -9.43
N ASP A 31 -10.12 2.66 -9.24
CA ASP A 31 -10.77 1.55 -8.53
C ASP A 31 -9.82 0.70 -7.67
N TYR A 32 -10.42 -0.27 -6.97
CA TYR A 32 -9.76 -1.14 -6.00
C TYR A 32 -8.78 -2.13 -6.66
N GLU A 33 -9.09 -2.63 -7.85
CA GLU A 33 -8.27 -3.60 -8.55
C GLU A 33 -7.01 -2.93 -9.12
N ILE A 34 -7.18 -1.76 -9.74
CA ILE A 34 -6.09 -0.94 -10.26
C ILE A 34 -5.17 -0.49 -9.12
N ALA A 35 -5.74 -0.08 -7.97
CA ALA A 35 -4.95 0.26 -6.79
C ALA A 35 -4.07 -0.91 -6.34
N ARG A 36 -4.64 -2.13 -6.31
CA ARG A 36 -3.90 -3.34 -5.93
C ARG A 36 -2.78 -3.64 -6.91
N GLN A 37 -3.05 -3.57 -8.21
CA GLN A 37 -2.04 -3.81 -9.23
C GLN A 37 -0.88 -2.82 -9.10
N ILE A 38 -1.17 -1.53 -8.94
CA ILE A 38 -0.15 -0.49 -8.74
C ILE A 38 0.66 -0.74 -7.46
N PHE A 39 0.00 -1.09 -6.35
CA PHE A 39 0.67 -1.43 -5.11
C PHE A 39 1.61 -2.62 -5.29
N VAL A 40 1.14 -3.68 -5.95
CA VAL A 40 1.93 -4.89 -6.20
C VAL A 40 3.16 -4.58 -7.04
N ASP A 41 2.98 -3.88 -8.16
CA ASP A 41 4.05 -3.60 -9.12
C ASP A 41 5.11 -2.65 -8.57
N LYS A 42 4.67 -1.60 -7.88
CA LYS A 42 5.56 -0.50 -7.44
C LYS A 42 6.10 -0.69 -6.03
N PHE A 43 5.44 -1.47 -5.18
CA PHE A 43 5.85 -1.67 -3.79
C PHE A 43 6.29 -3.10 -3.50
N THR A 44 5.35 -4.05 -3.35
CA THR A 44 5.66 -5.36 -2.79
C THR A 44 6.58 -6.18 -3.69
N SER A 45 6.42 -6.13 -5.01
CA SER A 45 7.32 -6.83 -5.94
C SER A 45 8.75 -6.27 -5.93
N GLN A 46 8.94 -5.04 -5.45
CA GLN A 46 10.26 -4.38 -5.36
C GLN A 46 10.88 -4.49 -3.96
N LYS A 47 10.04 -4.53 -2.92
CA LYS A 47 10.45 -4.34 -1.53
C LYS A 47 10.10 -5.49 -0.60
N MET A 48 9.34 -6.49 -1.03
CA MET A 48 8.90 -7.59 -0.17
C MET A 48 9.25 -8.94 -0.81
N GLU A 49 9.22 -10.00 -0.01
CA GLU A 49 9.53 -11.37 -0.46
C GLU A 49 8.52 -11.96 -1.45
N SER A 50 7.31 -11.39 -1.51
CA SER A 50 6.22 -11.86 -2.36
C SER A 50 5.34 -10.69 -2.83
N PRO A 51 4.84 -10.73 -4.09
CA PRO A 51 3.94 -9.71 -4.63
C PRO A 51 2.68 -9.46 -3.78
N ASP A 52 2.07 -10.48 -3.19
CA ASP A 52 0.87 -10.32 -2.36
C ASP A 52 1.18 -10.17 -0.86
N LYS A 53 2.39 -9.70 -0.49
CA LYS A 53 2.81 -9.57 0.91
C LYS A 53 2.22 -8.31 1.59
N PHE A 54 0.93 -8.34 1.88
CA PHE A 54 0.21 -7.34 2.67
C PHE A 54 -0.95 -7.98 3.45
N SER A 55 -1.57 -7.24 4.37
CA SER A 55 -2.66 -7.77 5.21
C SER A 55 -4.03 -7.39 4.67
N PHE A 56 -4.27 -6.09 4.49
CA PHE A 56 -5.56 -5.57 4.04
C PHE A 56 -5.37 -4.40 3.10
N GLN A 57 -6.38 -4.20 2.27
CA GLN A 57 -6.54 -3.02 1.43
C GLN A 57 -7.88 -2.36 1.79
N TYR A 58 -7.85 -1.07 2.13
CA TYR A 58 -9.02 -0.31 2.58
C TYR A 58 -9.37 0.80 1.60
N GLU A 59 -10.66 1.14 1.51
CA GLU A 59 -11.09 2.46 1.04
C GLU A 59 -10.87 3.51 2.14
N GLU A 60 -10.77 4.78 1.77
CA GLU A 60 -10.62 5.90 2.71
C GLU A 60 -11.56 5.84 3.92
N LYS A 61 -12.85 5.55 3.69
CA LYS A 61 -13.88 5.52 4.73
C LYS A 61 -13.66 4.44 5.80
N ASP A 62 -12.91 3.39 5.47
CA ASP A 62 -12.70 2.21 6.32
C ASP A 62 -11.30 2.20 6.95
N PHE A 63 -10.44 3.15 6.58
CA PHE A 63 -9.06 3.24 7.06
C PHE A 63 -8.97 4.13 8.30
N SER A 64 -8.30 3.64 9.35
CA SER A 64 -7.93 4.46 10.52
C SER A 64 -6.42 4.48 10.68
N SER A 65 -5.82 5.67 10.50
CA SER A 65 -4.38 5.88 10.61
C SER A 65 -3.85 5.76 12.04
N GLU A 66 -4.71 5.82 13.06
CA GLU A 66 -4.32 5.77 14.48
C GLU A 66 -3.63 4.43 14.85
N PHE A 67 -3.92 3.36 14.12
CA PHE A 67 -3.32 2.04 14.34
C PHE A 67 -1.90 1.90 13.77
N PHE A 68 -1.42 2.90 13.05
CA PHE A 68 -0.16 2.87 12.32
C PHE A 68 0.73 4.06 12.74
N PRO A 69 1.37 3.97 13.92
CA PRO A 69 2.00 5.11 14.57
C PRO A 69 3.22 5.68 13.85
N GLN A 70 3.76 4.98 12.83
CA GLN A 70 4.87 5.49 12.01
C GLN A 70 4.41 6.14 10.70
N GLY A 71 3.11 6.13 10.41
CA GLY A 71 2.55 6.93 9.35
C GLY A 71 2.56 6.29 7.95
N GLU A 72 2.42 7.15 6.95
CA GLU A 72 2.46 6.81 5.54
C GLU A 72 3.91 6.52 5.11
N TYR A 73 4.18 5.29 4.66
CA TYR A 73 5.51 4.90 4.18
C TYR A 73 5.77 5.36 2.76
N ALA A 74 4.78 5.22 1.88
CA ALA A 74 4.90 5.56 0.47
C ALA A 74 3.54 5.87 -0.15
N VAL A 75 3.58 6.62 -1.26
CA VAL A 75 2.42 6.98 -2.07
C VAL A 75 2.69 6.63 -3.52
N PHE A 76 1.70 6.03 -4.18
CA PHE A 76 1.72 5.79 -5.61
C PHE A 76 0.44 6.28 -6.26
N GLU A 77 0.53 6.67 -7.52
CA GLU A 77 -0.62 7.16 -8.26
C GLU A 77 -0.76 6.42 -9.60
N GLU A 78 -2.01 6.21 -10.00
CA GLU A 78 -2.38 5.79 -11.34
C GLU A 78 -2.01 6.88 -12.35
N LYS A 79 -1.26 6.52 -13.38
CA LYS A 79 -0.93 7.46 -14.47
C LYS A 79 -2.08 7.45 -15.47
N ILE A 80 -2.75 8.59 -15.64
CA ILE A 80 -3.67 8.78 -16.77
C ILE A 80 -2.82 9.17 -17.98
N ASN A 81 -2.69 8.25 -18.94
CA ASN A 81 -2.16 8.61 -20.25
C ASN A 81 -3.24 9.39 -21.00
N ILE A 82 -3.06 10.71 -21.07
CA ILE A 82 -3.85 11.57 -21.94
C ILE A 82 -3.13 11.52 -23.30
N ASN A 83 -3.64 10.71 -24.22
CA ASN A 83 -3.21 10.74 -25.63
C ASN A 83 -3.83 11.95 -26.33
#